data_AF-A0A3C0FYG9-F1
#
_entry.id   AF-A0A3C0FYG9-F1
#
_cell.length_a   1.000
_cell.length_b   1.000
_cell.length_c   1.000
_cell.angle_alpha   90.00
_cell.angle_beta   90.00
_cell.angle_gamma   90.00
#
_symmetry.space_group_name_H-M   'P 1'
#
loop_
_entity.id
_entity.type
_entity.pdbx_description
1 polymer ?
#
loop_
_entity_poly.entity_id
_entity_poly.type
_entity_poly.pdbx_seq_one_letter_code
_entity_poly.pdbx_strand_id
1 'polypeptide(L)'
;MHTDNFRPDITLFKDIYAKPWIRDYTLAVSKVMIGEARGKFNTIAGPQGGTSLNGDALKSQGQAEMEKLEAEIGNYSEGGTPHSFVIG
;
A
#
# COMPACT_ATOMS: atom_id res chain seq x y z
N MET A 1 17.48 -13.64 -25.60
CA MET A 1 17.87 -12.94 -24.36
C MET A 1 17.81 -13.94 -23.24
N HIS A 2 18.97 -14.33 -22.71
CA HIS A 2 19.05 -15.14 -21.50
C HIS A 2 19.07 -14.16 -20.34
N THR A 3 18.18 -14.35 -19.36
CA THR A 3 18.14 -13.54 -18.14
C THR A 3 18.67 -14.43 -17.02
N ASP A 4 19.95 -14.28 -16.70
CA ASP A 4 20.66 -15.12 -15.73
C ASP A 4 20.19 -14.92 -14.28
N ASN A 5 19.37 -13.89 -14.01
CA ASN A 5 18.91 -13.53 -12.67
C ASN A 5 17.40 -13.23 -12.64
N PHE A 6 16.60 -14.09 -13.27
CA PHE A 6 15.15 -13.98 -13.18
C PHE A 6 14.70 -14.32 -11.76
N ARG A 7 14.29 -13.30 -11.02
CA ARG A 7 13.72 -13.45 -9.70
C ARG A 7 12.20 -13.55 -9.83
N PRO A 8 11.59 -14.74 -9.68
CA PRO A 8 10.16 -14.89 -9.88
C PRO A 8 9.37 -14.18 -8.78
N ASP A 9 8.23 -13.58 -9.12
CA ASP A 9 7.42 -12.73 -8.23
C ASP A 9 7.06 -13.40 -6.91
N ILE A 10 6.86 -14.74 -6.92
CA ILE A 10 6.58 -15.52 -5.71
C ILE A 10 7.69 -15.42 -4.64
N THR A 11 8.91 -15.06 -5.04
CA THR A 11 10.02 -14.84 -4.11
C THR A 11 9.93 -13.50 -3.38
N LEU A 12 9.09 -12.56 -3.83
CA LEU A 12 8.81 -11.31 -3.10
C LEU A 12 8.17 -11.59 -1.75
N PHE A 13 7.29 -12.60 -1.66
CA PHE A 13 6.69 -13.02 -0.39
C PHE A 13 7.70 -13.65 0.58
N LYS A 14 8.82 -14.15 0.06
CA LYS A 14 9.93 -14.69 0.86
C LYS A 14 10.96 -13.62 1.23
N ASP A 15 10.92 -12.46 0.56
CA ASP A 15 11.85 -11.36 0.79
C ASP A 15 11.48 -10.59 2.06
N ILE A 16 12.44 -10.49 2.98
CA ILE A 16 12.27 -9.78 4.25
C ILE A 16 12.14 -8.26 4.07
N TYR A 17 12.66 -7.71 2.97
CA TYR A 17 12.63 -6.27 2.67
C TYR A 17 11.36 -5.88 1.92
N ALA A 18 10.84 -6.74 1.05
CA ALA A 18 9.59 -6.47 0.32
C ALA A 18 8.34 -6.73 1.20
N LYS A 19 8.44 -7.65 2.16
CA LYS A 19 7.30 -8.09 2.98
C LYS A 19 6.63 -6.97 3.81
N PRO A 20 7.33 -6.03 4.45
CA PRO A 20 6.70 -4.89 5.11
C PRO A 20 5.92 -4.02 4.12
N TRP A 21 6.55 -3.63 3.01
CA TRP A 21 5.93 -2.78 2.00
C TRP A 21 4.68 -3.40 1.39
N ILE A 22 4.73 -4.69 1.03
CA ILE A 22 3.57 -5.43 0.47
C ILE A 22 2.40 -5.44 1.47
N ARG A 23 2.67 -5.58 2.77
CA ARG A 23 1.63 -5.56 3.81
C ARG A 23 1.01 -4.18 3.95
N ASP A 24 1.82 -3.14 3.99
CA ASP A 24 1.35 -1.76 4.14
C ASP A 24 0.53 -1.34 2.92
N TYR A 25 0.97 -1.70 1.72
CA TYR A 25 0.22 -1.47 0.48
C TYR A 25 -1.11 -2.23 0.46
N THR A 26 -1.11 -3.51 0.88
CA THR A 26 -2.34 -4.31 0.99
C THR A 26 -3.34 -3.71 1.98
N LEU A 27 -2.85 -3.17 3.10
CA LEU A 27 -3.68 -2.47 4.08
C LEU A 27 -4.26 -1.18 3.50
N ALA A 28 -3.47 -0.37 2.79
CA ALA A 28 -3.93 0.85 2.14
C ALA A 28 -5.05 0.56 1.11
N VAL A 29 -4.86 -0.46 0.27
CA VAL A 29 -5.90 -0.93 -0.67
C VAL A 29 -7.16 -1.39 0.07
N SER A 30 -7.02 -2.14 1.17
CA SER A 30 -8.16 -2.59 1.97
C SER A 30 -8.93 -1.41 2.58
N LYS A 31 -8.26 -0.35 3.02
CA LYS A 31 -8.89 0.89 3.50
C LYS A 31 -9.74 1.55 2.41
N VAL A 32 -9.23 1.59 1.17
CA VAL A 32 -10.00 2.10 0.02
C VAL A 32 -11.24 1.24 -0.23
N MET A 33 -11.11 -0.10 -0.27
CA MET A 33 -12.25 -1.00 -0.50
C MET A 33 -13.34 -0.84 0.57
N ILE A 34 -12.95 -0.72 1.85
CA ILE A 34 -13.89 -0.48 2.95
C ILE A 34 -14.50 0.92 2.84
N GLY A 35 -13.71 1.93 2.44
CA GLY A 35 -14.19 3.29 2.20
C GLY A 35 -15.27 3.33 1.12
N GLU A 36 -15.08 2.61 0.01
CA GLU A 36 -16.08 2.48 -1.06
C GLU A 36 -17.32 1.71 -0.62
N ALA A 37 -17.15 0.64 0.17
CA ALA A 37 -18.27 -0.09 0.75
C ALA A 37 -19.08 0.78 1.72
N ARG A 38 -18.43 1.59 2.55
CA ARG A 38 -19.08 2.53 3.48
C ARG A 38 -19.71 3.73 2.77
N GLY A 39 -19.09 4.20 1.69
CA GLY A 39 -19.63 5.27 0.82
C GLY A 39 -20.98 4.89 0.19
N LYS A 40 -21.13 3.61 -0.21
CA LYS A 40 -22.40 3.08 -0.73
C LYS A 40 -23.53 3.08 0.32
N PHE A 41 -23.20 3.08 1.60
CA PHE A 41 -24.14 3.11 2.72
C PHE A 41 -23.83 4.26 3.68
N ASN A 42 -23.58 5.45 3.14
CA ASN A 42 -23.09 6.61 3.91
C ASN A 42 -23.98 7.00 5.09
N THR A 43 -25.26 6.63 5.09
CA THR A 43 -26.18 6.84 6.21
C THR A 43 -26.82 5.53 6.63
N ILE A 44 -26.57 5.09 7.86
CA ILE A 44 -27.38 4.03 8.49
C ILE A 44 -28.61 4.71 9.09
N ALA A 45 -29.81 4.34 8.64
CA ALA A 45 -31.06 4.87 9.19
C ALA A 45 -31.23 4.40 10.66
N GLY A 46 -31.02 5.31 11.60
CA GLY A 46 -31.33 5.13 13.02
C GLY A 46 -32.54 5.97 13.44
N PRO A 47 -33.26 5.61 14.53
CA PRO A 47 -34.49 6.30 14.97
C PRO A 47 -34.34 7.79 15.30
N GLN A 48 -33.10 8.28 15.44
CA GLN A 48 -32.76 9.61 15.96
C GLN A 48 -31.82 10.40 15.03
N GLY A 49 -31.97 10.20 13.71
CA GLY A 49 -31.08 10.79 12.71
C GLY A 49 -29.85 9.92 12.52
N GLY A 50 -29.72 9.34 11.33
CA GLY A 50 -28.71 8.33 11.03
C GLY A 50 -27.28 8.80 11.28
N THR A 51 -26.43 7.88 11.74
CA THR A 51 -25.00 8.12 11.87
C THR A 51 -24.37 8.13 10.47
N SER A 52 -23.70 9.22 10.13
CA SER A 52 -22.90 9.32 8.89
C SER A 52 -21.66 8.44 9.02
N LEU A 53 -21.42 7.57 8.04
CA LEU A 53 -20.22 6.73 7.99
C LEU A 53 -19.06 7.51 7.37
N ASN A 54 -17.86 7.31 7.91
CA ASN A 54 -16.63 7.98 7.48
C ASN A 54 -16.00 7.38 6.20
N GLY A 55 -16.82 6.98 5.22
CA GLY A 55 -16.38 6.28 4.00
C GLY A 55 -15.40 7.11 3.16
N ASP A 56 -15.75 8.37 2.87
CA ASP A 56 -14.93 9.27 2.05
C ASP A 56 -13.59 9.62 2.72
N ALA A 57 -13.60 9.82 4.05
CA ALA A 57 -12.39 10.06 4.81
C ALA A 57 -11.44 8.83 4.78
N LEU A 58 -11.99 7.63 4.91
CA LEU A 58 -11.21 6.39 4.87
C LEU A 58 -10.61 6.12 3.48
N LYS A 59 -11.39 6.44 2.43
CA LYS A 59 -10.92 6.34 1.03
C LYS A 59 -9.78 7.33 0.75
N SER A 60 -9.93 8.58 1.16
CA SER A 60 -8.89 9.60 0.98
C SER A 60 -7.60 9.24 1.73
N GLN A 61 -7.71 8.71 2.95
CA GLN A 61 -6.55 8.24 3.70
C GLN A 61 -5.86 7.05 3.03
N GLY A 62 -6.62 6.07 2.53
CA GLY A 62 -6.07 4.93 1.80
C GLY A 62 -5.35 5.35 0.51
N GLN A 63 -5.89 6.32 -0.23
CA GLN A 63 -5.25 6.89 -1.42
C GLN A 63 -3.93 7.60 -1.10
N ALA A 64 -3.93 8.46 -0.07
CA ALA A 64 -2.72 9.15 0.37
C ALA A 64 -1.61 8.17 0.83
N GLU A 65 -1.99 7.06 1.47
CA GLU A 65 -1.05 6.04 1.93
C GLU A 65 -0.46 5.23 0.76
N MET A 66 -1.28 4.91 -0.27
CA MET A 66 -0.77 4.32 -1.52
C MET A 66 0.22 5.26 -2.22
N GLU A 67 -0.14 6.54 -2.40
CA GLU A 67 0.76 7.53 -3.02
C GLU A 67 2.06 7.69 -2.24
N LYS A 68 2.01 7.68 -0.90
CA LYS A 68 3.20 7.72 -0.05
C LYS A 68 4.09 6.50 -0.26
N LEU A 69 3.51 5.31 -0.28
CA LEU A 69 4.25 4.05 -0.47
C LEU A 69 4.88 3.96 -1.87
N GLU A 70 4.20 4.48 -2.89
CA GLU A 70 4.76 4.60 -4.25
C GLU A 70 5.90 5.63 -4.32
N ALA A 71 5.72 6.79 -3.68
CA ALA A 71 6.77 7.79 -3.57
C ALA A 71 7.98 7.27 -2.79
N GLU A 72 7.78 6.45 -1.75
CA GLU A 72 8.87 5.77 -1.05
C GLU A 72 9.64 4.86 -2.00
N ILE A 73 8.99 4.00 -2.80
CA ILE A 73 9.70 3.17 -3.80
C ILE A 73 10.50 4.03 -4.79
N GLY A 74 9.89 5.09 -5.33
CA GLY A 74 10.55 5.98 -6.27
C GLY A 74 11.77 6.67 -5.66
N ASN A 75 11.61 7.24 -4.46
CA ASN A 75 12.66 7.96 -3.76
C ASN A 75 13.79 7.04 -3.25
N TYR A 76 13.46 5.82 -2.79
CA TYR A 76 14.47 4.82 -2.41
C TYR A 76 15.22 4.26 -3.62
N SER A 77 14.63 4.26 -4.82
CA SER A 77 15.32 3.92 -6.06
C SER A 77 16.37 4.98 -6.47
N GLU A 78 16.22 6.22 -6.01
CA GLU A 78 17.13 7.34 -6.33
C GLU A 78 18.14 7.67 -5.20
N GLY A 79 18.09 6.97 -4.05
CA GLY A 79 18.64 7.48 -2.79
C GLY A 79 19.39 6.51 -1.84
N GLY A 80 20.21 5.58 -2.36
CA GLY A 80 21.26 4.88 -1.59
C GLY A 80 21.11 3.36 -1.57
N THR A 81 22.05 2.54 -2.04
CA THR A 81 23.52 2.61 -2.06
C THR A 81 24.02 1.91 -3.33
N PRO A 82 25.14 2.34 -3.95
CA PRO A 82 25.80 1.48 -4.92
C PRO A 82 26.22 0.21 -4.16
N HIS A 83 25.90 -0.95 -4.72
CA HIS A 83 26.49 -2.23 -4.32
C HIS A 83 27.99 -2.23 -4.63
N SER A 84 28.76 -1.33 -4.01
CA SER A 84 30.21 -1.41 -3.99
C SER A 84 30.57 -2.31 -2.82
N PHE A 85 30.68 -3.60 -3.12
CA PHE A 85 31.74 -4.46 -2.63
C PHE A 85 32.61 -3.82 -1.52
N VAL A 86 32.35 -4.20 -0.27
CA VAL A 86 33.29 -3.95 0.82
C VAL A 86 34.28 -5.12 0.79
N ILE A 87 35.45 -4.90 0.21
CA ILE A 87 36.66 -5.62 0.62
C ILE A 87 37.43 -4.68 1.54
N GLY A 88 37.54 -5.11 2.80
CA GLY A 88 38.59 -4.76 3.73
C GLY A 88 39.16 -6.05 4.28
#